data_AF-A0A1Q5HFI4-F1
#
_entry.id   AF-A0A1Q5HFI4-F1
#
_cell.length_a   1.000
_cell.length_b   1.000
_cell.length_c   1.000
_cell.angle_alpha   90.00
_cell.angle_beta   90.00
_cell.angle_gamma   90.00
#
_symmetry.space_group_name_H-M   'P 1'
#
loop_
_entity.id
_entity.type
_entity.pdbx_description
1 polymer ?
#
loop_
_entity_poly.entity_id
_entity_poly.type
_entity_poly.pdbx_seq_one_letter_code
_entity_poly.pdbx_strand_id
1 'polypeptide(L)'
;MERSEVTGRHIPFVGAALIAGPVLMAAYGVVRLVGRGLDDYGPGVWWSAAHLLFLAGVLAFVPVFLGLWRAAGVLGGRGVAVGAAALIGLAGAAAVAVQAGIDLVVGFLAADEDAMSELFERVQDVPGVVPLVYAVVPMLFWLGLLALVALLALFRPDLVPGRTPPLVLVATVLMAVSLDLLPVGGLCLGLALLPVRRALSDARR
;
A
#
# COMPACT_ATOMS: atom_id res chain seq x y z
N MET A 1 7.40 29.64 -18.54
CA MET A 1 6.21 29.86 -17.69
C MET A 1 5.26 28.66 -17.87
N GLU A 2 5.72 27.46 -17.49
CA GLU A 2 5.04 26.19 -17.85
C GLU A 2 5.24 25.08 -16.80
N ARG A 3 6.16 25.28 -15.84
CA ARG A 3 6.46 24.35 -14.75
C ARG A 3 5.45 24.42 -13.58
N SER A 4 4.66 25.49 -13.51
CA SER A 4 3.70 25.73 -12.42
C SER A 4 2.38 24.98 -12.60
N GLU A 5 1.87 24.83 -13.83
CA GLU A 5 0.58 24.17 -14.07
C GLU A 5 0.64 22.64 -13.95
N VAL A 6 1.74 22.01 -14.38
CA VAL A 6 1.93 20.55 -14.27
C VAL A 6 2.04 20.15 -12.79
N THR A 7 2.73 20.95 -11.97
CA THR A 7 2.90 20.69 -10.54
C THR A 7 1.57 20.78 -9.76
N GLY A 8 0.67 21.68 -10.15
CA GLY A 8 -0.62 21.89 -9.48
C GLY A 8 -1.63 20.74 -9.62
N ARG A 9 -1.53 19.93 -10.69
CA ARG A 9 -2.47 18.84 -11.00
C ARG A 9 -2.12 17.50 -10.31
N HIS A 10 -0.88 17.33 -9.85
CA HIS A 10 -0.42 16.09 -9.22
C HIS A 10 -0.76 16.00 -7.73
N ILE A 11 -0.80 17.14 -7.02
CA ILE A 11 -1.05 17.17 -5.57
C ILE A 11 -2.48 16.72 -5.16
N PRO A 12 -3.59 16.99 -5.91
CA PRO A 12 -4.93 16.58 -5.47
C PRO A 12 -5.11 15.08 -5.61
N PHE A 13 -4.47 14.51 -6.64
CA PHE A 13 -4.39 13.09 -6.86
C PHE A 13 -3.64 12.39 -5.71
N VAL A 14 -2.50 12.92 -5.25
CA VAL A 14 -1.76 12.39 -4.09
C VAL A 14 -2.60 12.48 -2.81
N GLY A 15 -3.28 13.61 -2.58
CA GLY A 15 -4.14 13.79 -1.41
C GLY A 15 -5.31 12.81 -1.36
N ALA A 16 -5.94 12.53 -2.50
CA ALA A 16 -6.97 11.50 -2.60
C ALA A 16 -6.38 10.10 -2.39
N ALA A 17 -5.22 9.81 -2.98
CA ALA A 17 -4.54 8.53 -2.89
C ALA A 17 -4.11 8.16 -1.46
N LEU A 18 -3.69 9.15 -0.65
CA LEU A 18 -3.36 8.99 0.78
C LEU A 18 -4.53 8.42 1.62
N ILE A 19 -5.76 8.57 1.14
CA ILE A 19 -6.96 8.04 1.81
C ILE A 19 -7.54 6.85 1.06
N ALA A 20 -7.53 6.89 -0.28
CA ALA A 20 -8.04 5.81 -1.10
C ALA A 20 -7.31 4.50 -0.85
N GLY A 21 -5.97 4.50 -0.78
CA GLY A 21 -5.18 3.30 -0.51
C GLY A 21 -5.61 2.60 0.80
N PRO A 22 -5.53 3.27 1.96
CA PRO A 22 -5.95 2.68 3.24
C PRO A 22 -7.42 2.26 3.29
N VAL A 23 -8.33 3.03 2.67
CA VAL A 23 -9.76 2.67 2.62
C VAL A 23 -10.00 1.42 1.77
N LEU A 24 -9.32 1.30 0.62
CA LEU A 24 -9.41 0.11 -0.24
C LEU A 24 -8.82 -1.12 0.44
N MET A 25 -7.74 -0.98 1.21
CA MET A 25 -7.20 -2.06 2.03
C MET A 25 -8.16 -2.49 3.15
N ALA A 26 -8.84 -1.53 3.79
CA ALA A 26 -9.87 -1.84 4.77
C ALA A 26 -11.06 -2.55 4.11
N ALA A 27 -11.49 -2.10 2.93
CA ALA A 27 -12.57 -2.71 2.16
C ALA A 27 -12.21 -4.15 1.73
N TYR A 28 -10.97 -4.40 1.30
CA TYR A 28 -10.44 -5.74 1.07
C TYR A 28 -10.64 -6.64 2.30
N GLY A 29 -10.21 -6.18 3.48
CA GLY A 29 -10.39 -6.92 4.73
C GLY A 29 -11.86 -7.21 5.04
N VAL A 30 -12.77 -6.26 4.80
CA VAL A 30 -14.21 -6.45 5.02
C VAL A 30 -14.79 -7.50 4.07
N VAL A 31 -14.52 -7.38 2.76
CA VAL A 31 -15.00 -8.35 1.76
C VAL A 31 -14.49 -9.76 2.07
N ARG A 32 -13.23 -9.88 2.47
CA ARG A 32 -12.63 -11.14 2.91
C ARG A 32 -13.33 -11.73 4.13
N LEU A 33 -13.60 -10.92 5.16
CA LEU A 33 -14.29 -11.38 6.36
C LEU A 33 -15.73 -11.82 6.08
N VAL A 34 -16.43 -11.10 5.20
CA VAL A 34 -17.79 -11.47 4.78
C VAL A 34 -17.78 -12.79 4.02
N GLY A 35 -16.92 -12.95 3.01
CA GLY A 35 -16.81 -14.20 2.26
C GLY A 35 -16.50 -15.40 3.17
N ARG A 36 -15.56 -15.24 4.12
CA ARG A 36 -15.26 -16.29 5.10
C ARG A 36 -16.43 -16.57 6.05
N GLY A 37 -17.17 -15.54 6.47
CA GLY A 37 -18.34 -15.70 7.34
C GLY A 37 -19.51 -16.41 6.65
N LEU A 38 -19.52 -16.43 5.31
CA LEU A 38 -20.47 -17.16 4.48
C LEU A 38 -19.96 -18.55 4.07
N ASP A 39 -18.76 -18.94 4.51
CA ASP A 39 -18.08 -20.18 4.09
C ASP A 39 -17.88 -20.28 2.56
N ASP A 40 -17.71 -19.13 1.91
CA ASP A 40 -17.60 -18.97 0.45
C ASP A 40 -16.38 -18.09 0.12
N TYR A 41 -15.23 -18.45 0.69
CA TYR A 41 -13.96 -17.75 0.47
C TYR A 41 -12.93 -18.61 -0.25
N GLY A 42 -13.35 -19.16 -1.38
CA GLY A 42 -12.52 -19.84 -2.38
C GLY A 42 -12.55 -19.10 -3.73
N PRO A 43 -12.22 -19.77 -4.85
CA PRO A 43 -12.28 -19.14 -6.17
C PRO A 43 -13.71 -18.66 -6.47
N GLY A 44 -13.87 -17.39 -6.85
CA GLY A 44 -15.19 -16.79 -7.05
C GLY A 44 -15.26 -15.30 -6.75
N VAL A 45 -16.48 -14.81 -6.49
CA VAL A 45 -16.77 -13.38 -6.36
C VAL A 45 -16.11 -12.74 -5.14
N TRP A 46 -16.14 -13.40 -3.99
CA TRP A 46 -15.57 -12.86 -2.75
C TRP A 46 -14.05 -12.76 -2.83
N TRP A 47 -13.39 -13.80 -3.34
CA TRP A 47 -11.95 -13.77 -3.60
C TRP A 47 -11.57 -12.68 -4.60
N SER A 48 -12.23 -12.65 -5.75
CA SER A 48 -11.89 -11.73 -6.85
C SER A 48 -12.13 -10.27 -6.45
N ALA A 49 -13.28 -9.96 -5.84
CA ALA A 49 -13.59 -8.63 -5.36
C ALA A 49 -12.60 -8.17 -4.28
N ALA A 50 -12.25 -9.06 -3.35
CA ALA A 50 -11.25 -8.78 -2.32
C ALA A 50 -9.89 -8.43 -2.94
N HIS A 51 -9.38 -9.25 -3.86
CA HIS A 51 -8.07 -9.03 -4.46
C HIS A 51 -8.03 -7.85 -5.44
N LEU A 52 -9.15 -7.52 -6.11
CA LEU A 52 -9.27 -6.30 -6.90
C LEU A 52 -9.19 -5.04 -6.03
N LEU A 53 -9.87 -5.03 -4.88
CA LEU A 53 -9.78 -3.93 -3.90
C LEU A 53 -8.36 -3.82 -3.33
N PHE A 54 -7.74 -4.95 -3.01
CA PHE A 54 -6.37 -5.00 -2.51
C PHE A 54 -5.38 -4.43 -3.54
N LEU A 55 -5.45 -4.89 -4.79
CA LEU A 55 -4.61 -4.38 -5.88
C LEU A 55 -4.82 -2.88 -6.11
N ALA A 56 -6.08 -2.42 -6.19
CA ALA A 56 -6.37 -0.99 -6.32
C ALA A 56 -5.81 -0.18 -5.15
N GLY A 57 -5.91 -0.71 -3.92
CA GLY A 57 -5.35 -0.09 -2.72
C GLY A 57 -3.83 0.06 -2.80
N VAL A 58 -3.12 -1.00 -3.19
CA VAL A 58 -1.66 -1.00 -3.36
C VAL A 58 -1.23 -0.03 -4.46
N LEU A 59 -1.93 -0.02 -5.60
CA LEU A 59 -1.65 0.91 -6.69
C LEU A 59 -1.89 2.37 -6.30
N ALA A 60 -2.84 2.65 -5.40
CA ALA A 60 -3.03 3.99 -4.86
C ALA A 60 -1.82 4.47 -4.03
N PHE A 61 -0.97 3.58 -3.50
CA PHE A 61 0.25 4.02 -2.81
C PHE A 61 1.39 4.44 -3.76
N VAL A 62 1.35 4.07 -5.04
CA VAL A 62 2.35 4.52 -6.03
C VAL A 62 2.43 6.06 -6.10
N PRO A 63 1.34 6.80 -6.31
CA PRO A 63 1.38 8.25 -6.24
C PRO A 63 1.68 8.79 -4.85
N VAL A 64 1.38 8.05 -3.77
CA VAL A 64 1.77 8.45 -2.40
C VAL A 64 3.28 8.50 -2.26
N PHE A 65 4.00 7.42 -2.62
CA PHE A 65 5.46 7.38 -2.57
C PHE A 65 6.09 8.47 -3.43
N LEU A 66 5.66 8.58 -4.69
CA LEU A 66 6.19 9.57 -5.62
C LEU A 66 5.86 11.01 -5.19
N GLY A 67 4.64 11.24 -4.70
CA GLY A 67 4.16 12.54 -4.26
C GLY A 67 4.90 13.04 -3.03
N LEU A 68 5.07 12.18 -2.02
CA LEU A 68 5.80 12.52 -0.80
C LEU A 68 7.29 12.71 -1.08
N TRP A 69 7.91 11.88 -1.91
CA TRP A 69 9.30 12.08 -2.33
C TRP A 69 9.50 13.44 -3.01
N ARG A 70 8.62 13.81 -3.94
CA ARG A 70 8.70 15.11 -4.64
C ARG A 70 8.41 16.30 -3.72
N ALA A 71 7.42 16.18 -2.83
CA ALA A 71 7.05 17.24 -1.88
C ALA A 71 8.11 17.44 -0.78
N ALA A 72 9.00 16.47 -0.58
CA ALA A 72 10.01 16.50 0.46
C ALA A 72 10.94 17.71 0.36
N GLY A 73 11.27 18.19 -0.84
CA GLY A 73 12.08 19.39 -1.05
C GLY A 73 13.45 19.39 -0.36
N VAL A 74 13.95 18.22 0.05
CA VAL A 74 15.23 18.06 0.76
C VAL A 74 16.36 17.75 -0.22
N LEU A 75 17.53 18.34 0.03
CA LEU A 75 18.72 18.22 -0.82
C LEU A 75 19.83 17.41 -0.15
N GLY A 76 20.86 17.05 -0.94
CA GLY A 76 22.04 16.33 -0.45
C GLY A 76 21.71 14.93 0.09
N GLY A 77 22.47 14.48 1.10
CA GLY A 77 22.31 13.14 1.69
C GLY A 77 20.91 12.87 2.26
N ARG A 78 20.19 13.90 2.73
CA ARG A 78 18.80 13.78 3.19
C ARG A 78 17.86 13.46 2.03
N GLY A 79 18.06 14.11 0.88
CA GLY A 79 17.32 13.83 -0.35
C GLY A 79 17.56 12.41 -0.86
N VAL A 80 18.80 11.92 -0.77
CA VAL A 80 19.14 10.53 -1.11
C VAL A 80 18.40 9.55 -0.20
N ALA A 81 18.39 9.78 1.12
CA ALA A 81 17.68 8.91 2.07
C ALA A 81 16.17 8.85 1.81
N VAL A 82 15.54 10.01 1.59
CA VAL A 82 14.10 10.08 1.25
C VAL A 82 13.80 9.39 -0.07
N GLY A 83 14.63 9.61 -1.10
CA GLY A 83 14.48 8.94 -2.39
C GLY A 83 14.63 7.42 -2.29
N ALA A 84 15.61 6.94 -1.53
CA ALA A 84 15.81 5.52 -1.28
C ALA A 84 14.61 4.89 -0.58
N ALA A 85 14.07 5.51 0.47
CA ALA A 85 12.88 5.03 1.17
C ALA A 85 11.66 4.91 0.23
N ALA A 86 11.45 5.91 -0.63
CA ALA A 86 10.39 5.88 -1.63
C ALA A 86 10.59 4.77 -2.67
N LEU A 87 11.80 4.58 -3.18
CA LEU A 87 12.12 3.51 -4.15
C LEU A 87 11.98 2.11 -3.54
N ILE A 88 12.40 1.92 -2.29
CA ILE A 88 12.18 0.67 -1.54
C ILE A 88 10.68 0.38 -1.43
N GLY A 89 9.88 1.39 -1.06
CA GLY A 89 8.43 1.27 -0.98
C GLY A 89 7.78 0.92 -2.32
N LEU A 90 8.25 1.53 -3.41
CA LEU A 90 7.77 1.24 -4.77
C LEU A 90 8.15 -0.16 -5.25
N ALA A 91 9.36 -0.64 -4.93
CA ALA A 91 9.77 -2.00 -5.24
C ALA A 91 8.88 -3.02 -4.52
N GLY A 92 8.56 -2.76 -3.24
CA GLY A 92 7.59 -3.58 -2.51
C GLY A 92 6.18 -3.48 -3.07
N ALA A 93 5.71 -2.28 -3.44
CA ALA A 93 4.41 -2.09 -4.08
C ALA A 93 4.30 -2.88 -5.39
N ALA A 94 5.38 -2.93 -6.19
CA ALA A 94 5.43 -3.72 -7.41
C ALA A 94 5.32 -5.22 -7.11
N ALA A 95 6.06 -5.72 -6.12
CA ALA A 95 5.96 -7.13 -5.71
C ALA A 95 4.56 -7.50 -5.20
N VAL A 96 3.95 -6.66 -4.35
CA VAL A 96 2.57 -6.87 -3.87
C VAL A 96 1.56 -6.81 -5.02
N ALA A 97 1.74 -5.92 -5.98
CA ALA A 97 0.86 -5.84 -7.15
C ALA A 97 0.99 -7.09 -8.04
N VAL A 98 2.20 -7.63 -8.21
CA VAL A 98 2.42 -8.91 -8.89
C VAL A 98 1.73 -10.04 -8.11
N GLN A 99 1.90 -10.08 -6.79
CA GLN A 99 1.24 -11.06 -5.91
C GLN A 99 -0.27 -11.04 -6.10
N ALA A 100 -0.91 -9.87 -5.96
CA ALA A 100 -2.35 -9.71 -6.15
C ALA A 100 -2.81 -10.07 -7.57
N GLY A 101 -1.97 -9.82 -8.58
CA GLY A 101 -2.22 -10.25 -9.95
C GLY A 101 -2.24 -11.77 -10.11
N ILE A 102 -1.28 -12.47 -9.50
CA ILE A 102 -1.27 -13.94 -9.46
C ILE A 102 -2.51 -14.44 -8.72
N ASP A 103 -2.80 -13.87 -7.55
CA ASP A 103 -3.95 -14.26 -6.73
C ASP A 103 -5.26 -14.15 -7.51
N LEU A 104 -5.42 -13.09 -8.33
CA LEU A 104 -6.56 -12.92 -9.24
C LEU A 104 -6.58 -13.96 -10.36
N VAL A 105 -5.44 -14.16 -11.04
CA VAL A 105 -5.36 -15.14 -12.14
C VAL A 105 -5.68 -16.55 -11.63
N VAL A 106 -5.10 -16.96 -10.51
CA VAL A 106 -5.39 -18.25 -9.88
C VAL A 106 -6.85 -18.34 -9.48
N GLY A 107 -7.41 -17.30 -8.84
CA GLY A 107 -8.82 -17.26 -8.47
C GLY A 107 -9.81 -17.30 -9.64
N PHE A 108 -9.42 -16.81 -10.82
CA PHE A 108 -10.24 -16.91 -12.04
C PHE A 108 -10.08 -18.22 -12.80
N LEU A 109 -8.93 -18.90 -12.65
CA LEU A 109 -8.65 -20.17 -13.35
C LEU A 109 -9.12 -21.40 -12.58
N ALA A 110 -9.14 -21.33 -11.25
CA ALA A 110 -9.53 -22.45 -10.41
C ALA A 110 -11.04 -22.70 -10.47
N ALA A 111 -11.41 -23.99 -10.59
CA ALA A 111 -12.81 -24.42 -10.55
C ALA A 111 -13.35 -24.55 -9.11
N ASP A 112 -12.46 -24.88 -8.18
CA ASP A 112 -12.72 -25.16 -6.77
C ASP A 112 -11.44 -24.90 -5.93
N GLU A 113 -11.55 -25.06 -4.61
CA GLU A 113 -10.45 -24.79 -3.67
C GLU A 113 -9.25 -25.72 -3.84
N ASP A 114 -9.48 -26.98 -4.25
CA ASP A 114 -8.42 -27.96 -4.49
C ASP A 114 -7.60 -27.54 -5.72
N ALA A 115 -8.27 -27.23 -6.84
CA ALA A 115 -7.63 -26.73 -8.05
C ALA A 115 -6.89 -25.41 -7.80
N MET A 116 -7.44 -24.54 -6.95
CA MET A 116 -6.80 -23.29 -6.55
C MET A 116 -5.50 -23.53 -5.79
N SER A 117 -5.52 -24.48 -4.85
CA SER A 117 -4.35 -24.86 -4.06
C SER A 117 -3.24 -25.44 -4.95
N GLU A 118 -3.58 -26.35 -5.88
CA GLU A 118 -2.62 -26.89 -6.84
C GLU A 118 -1.99 -25.81 -7.73
N LEU A 119 -2.78 -24.82 -8.18
CA LEU A 119 -2.28 -23.73 -9.00
C LEU A 119 -1.31 -22.84 -8.21
N PHE A 120 -1.62 -22.53 -6.95
CA PHE A 120 -0.70 -21.78 -6.09
C PHE A 120 0.60 -22.53 -5.83
N GLU A 121 0.54 -23.83 -5.55
CA GLU A 121 1.73 -24.67 -5.39
C GLU A 121 2.63 -24.59 -6.62
N ARG A 122 2.08 -24.79 -7.82
CA ARG A 122 2.84 -24.69 -9.08
C ARG A 122 3.49 -23.32 -9.27
N VAL A 123 2.82 -22.24 -8.88
CA VAL A 123 3.39 -20.88 -8.96
C VAL A 123 4.51 -20.70 -7.93
N GLN A 124 4.31 -21.15 -6.70
CA GLN A 124 5.26 -20.99 -5.61
C GLN A 124 6.50 -21.90 -5.77
N ASP A 125 6.38 -23.01 -6.48
CA ASP A 125 7.48 -23.91 -6.83
C ASP A 125 8.49 -23.29 -7.80
N VAL A 126 8.13 -22.21 -8.50
CA VAL A 126 9.07 -21.49 -9.37
C VAL A 126 10.17 -20.84 -8.52
N PRO A 127 11.46 -21.14 -8.75
CA PRO A 127 12.54 -20.63 -7.94
C PRO A 127 12.53 -19.10 -7.83
N GLY A 128 12.52 -18.61 -6.58
CA GLY A 128 12.53 -17.19 -6.28
C GLY A 128 11.14 -16.54 -6.19
N VAL A 129 10.04 -17.18 -6.61
CA VAL A 129 8.69 -16.59 -6.51
C VAL A 129 8.31 -16.33 -5.06
N VAL A 130 8.48 -17.31 -4.17
CA VAL A 130 8.17 -17.13 -2.74
C VAL A 130 8.90 -15.92 -2.13
N PRO A 131 10.25 -15.82 -2.17
CA PRO A 131 10.93 -14.66 -1.59
C PRO A 131 10.66 -13.34 -2.32
N LEU A 132 10.52 -13.34 -3.65
CA LEU A 132 10.37 -12.11 -4.44
C LEU A 132 8.93 -11.59 -4.52
N VAL A 133 7.92 -12.46 -4.37
CA VAL A 133 6.52 -12.10 -4.62
C VAL A 133 5.65 -12.30 -3.38
N TYR A 134 5.95 -13.27 -2.51
CA TYR A 134 5.08 -13.61 -1.38
C TYR A 134 5.68 -13.31 0.00
N ALA A 135 7.01 -13.13 0.12
CA ALA A 135 7.66 -13.00 1.42
C ALA A 135 8.50 -11.73 1.57
N VAL A 136 9.69 -11.65 0.98
CA VAL A 136 10.70 -10.64 1.36
C VAL A 136 10.46 -9.29 0.69
N VAL A 137 10.38 -9.25 -0.64
CA VAL A 137 10.23 -7.99 -1.37
C VAL A 137 8.89 -7.28 -1.07
N PRO A 138 7.75 -7.97 -0.91
CA PRO A 138 6.52 -7.34 -0.46
C PRO A 138 6.65 -6.53 0.84
N MET A 139 7.49 -6.98 1.79
CA MET A 139 7.69 -6.27 3.06
C MET A 139 8.37 -4.90 2.87
N LEU A 140 9.08 -4.71 1.76
CA LEU A 140 9.66 -3.42 1.42
C LEU A 140 8.60 -2.33 1.23
N PHE A 141 7.36 -2.68 0.92
CA PHE A 141 6.24 -1.75 0.85
C PHE A 141 6.05 -1.02 2.18
N TRP A 142 5.92 -1.80 3.25
CA TRP A 142 5.70 -1.28 4.61
C TRP A 142 6.94 -0.60 5.16
N LEU A 143 8.12 -1.20 4.95
CA LEU A 143 9.38 -0.62 5.40
C LEU A 143 9.69 0.70 4.70
N GLY A 144 9.47 0.76 3.39
CA GLY A 144 9.62 1.98 2.61
C GLY A 144 8.65 3.08 3.03
N LEU A 145 7.37 2.73 3.28
CA LEU A 145 6.38 3.69 3.77
C LEU A 145 6.76 4.24 5.15
N LEU A 146 7.10 3.36 6.09
CA LEU A 146 7.48 3.75 7.44
C LEU A 146 8.76 4.61 7.44
N ALA A 147 9.78 4.20 6.70
CA ALA A 147 11.02 4.97 6.56
C ALA A 147 10.76 6.34 5.93
N LEU A 148 9.93 6.40 4.88
CA LEU A 148 9.60 7.64 4.20
C LEU A 148 8.88 8.62 5.14
N VAL A 149 7.85 8.17 5.86
CA VAL A 149 7.12 9.05 6.79
C VAL A 149 7.98 9.44 8.00
N ALA A 150 8.87 8.56 8.48
CA ALA A 150 9.78 8.86 9.59
C ALA A 150 10.83 9.91 9.21
N LEU A 151 11.45 9.75 8.04
CA LEU A 151 12.42 10.73 7.51
C LEU A 151 11.74 12.08 7.26
N LEU A 152 10.52 12.09 6.72
CA LEU A 152 9.77 13.32 6.53
C LEU A 152 9.32 13.95 7.85
N ALA A 153 8.94 13.17 8.86
CA ALA A 153 8.64 13.71 10.18
C ALA A 153 9.87 14.39 10.83
N LEU A 154 11.07 13.87 10.53
CA LEU A 154 12.33 14.43 11.03
C LEU A 154 12.77 15.68 10.24
N PHE A 155 12.66 15.66 8.91
CA PHE A 155 13.22 16.70 8.04
C PHE A 155 12.20 17.75 7.59
N ARG A 156 10.92 17.41 7.62
CA ARG A 156 9.78 18.22 7.15
C ARG A 156 8.59 18.10 8.13
N PRO A 157 8.76 18.51 9.40
CA PRO A 157 7.69 18.43 10.41
C PRO A 157 6.47 19.30 10.07
N ASP A 158 6.63 20.28 9.18
CA ASP A 158 5.55 21.07 8.56
C ASP A 158 4.63 20.22 7.67
N LEU A 159 5.17 19.18 7.05
CA LEU A 159 4.46 18.28 6.15
C LEU A 159 3.96 17.01 6.84
N VAL A 160 4.80 16.41 7.69
CA VAL A 160 4.48 15.14 8.37
C VAL A 160 4.63 15.32 9.89
N PRO A 161 3.54 15.27 10.65
CA PRO A 161 3.61 15.36 12.11
C PRO A 161 4.38 14.19 12.73
N GLY A 162 5.12 14.44 13.82
CA GLY A 162 5.90 13.41 14.53
C GLY A 162 5.11 12.21 15.06
N ARG A 163 3.78 12.34 15.20
CA ARG A 163 2.88 11.23 15.57
C ARG A 163 2.53 10.29 14.41
N THR A 164 2.78 10.69 13.17
CA THR A 164 2.42 9.88 11.99
C THR A 164 3.23 8.59 11.90
N PRO A 165 4.58 8.59 12.03
CA PRO A 165 5.36 7.35 11.98
C PRO A 165 4.94 6.26 12.98
N PRO A 166 4.75 6.55 14.29
CA PRO A 166 4.29 5.51 15.22
C PRO A 166 2.87 5.01 14.89
N LEU A 167 1.97 5.86 14.39
CA LEU A 167 0.63 5.41 13.96
C LEU A 167 0.69 4.51 12.70
N VAL A 168 1.58 4.82 11.74
CA VAL A 168 1.84 3.96 10.57
C VAL A 168 2.44 2.62 11.00
N LEU A 169 3.35 2.62 11.98
CA LEU A 169 3.89 1.39 12.56
C LEU A 169 2.79 0.55 13.20
N VAL A 170 1.94 1.14 14.04
CA VAL A 170 0.81 0.44 14.68
C VAL A 170 -0.12 -0.16 13.63
N ALA A 171 -0.49 0.60 12.60
CA ALA A 171 -1.33 0.11 11.52
C ALA A 171 -0.69 -1.07 10.76
N THR A 172 0.61 -0.95 10.42
CA THR A 172 1.39 -2.01 9.78
C THR A 172 1.40 -3.28 10.64
N VAL A 173 1.66 -3.15 11.94
CA VAL A 173 1.70 -4.28 12.87
C VAL A 173 0.34 -4.97 12.97
N LEU A 174 -0.77 -4.21 13.04
CA LEU A 174 -2.11 -4.79 13.05
C LEU A 174 -2.34 -5.67 11.82
N MET A 175 -1.99 -5.17 10.62
CA MET A 175 -2.16 -5.91 9.37
C MET A 175 -1.20 -7.09 9.23
N ALA A 176 -0.02 -7.02 9.84
CA ALA A 176 0.96 -8.11 9.84
C ALA A 176 0.59 -9.23 10.83
N VAL A 177 -0.04 -8.89 11.96
CA VAL A 177 -0.47 -9.87 12.97
C VAL A 177 -1.58 -10.76 12.44
N SER A 178 -2.55 -10.19 11.73
CA SER A 178 -3.64 -10.95 11.12
C SER A 178 -4.30 -10.19 9.98
N LEU A 179 -4.63 -10.92 8.91
CA LEU A 179 -5.46 -10.40 7.82
C LEU A 179 -6.87 -10.05 8.30
N ASP A 180 -7.36 -10.65 9.40
CA ASP A 180 -8.67 -10.30 9.96
C ASP A 180 -8.67 -8.89 10.59
N LEU A 181 -7.48 -8.33 10.88
CA LEU A 181 -7.30 -6.96 11.37
C LEU A 181 -7.11 -5.93 10.25
N LEU A 182 -7.14 -6.33 8.97
CA LEU A 182 -7.03 -5.42 7.83
C LEU A 182 -8.03 -4.26 7.83
N PRO A 183 -9.32 -4.45 8.19
CA PRO A 183 -10.26 -3.33 8.28
C PRO A 183 -9.78 -2.27 9.26
N VAL A 184 -9.35 -2.69 10.45
CA VAL A 184 -8.90 -1.78 11.51
C VAL A 184 -7.56 -1.16 11.14
N GLY A 185 -6.60 -1.96 10.68
CA GLY A 185 -5.27 -1.52 10.26
C GLY A 185 -5.33 -0.52 9.11
N GLY A 186 -6.16 -0.76 8.10
CA GLY A 186 -6.39 0.16 6.98
C GLY A 186 -6.99 1.49 7.44
N LEU A 187 -8.01 1.47 8.32
CA LEU A 187 -8.57 2.70 8.87
C LEU A 187 -7.56 3.46 9.74
N CYS A 188 -6.80 2.76 10.59
CA CYS A 188 -5.72 3.35 11.39
C CYS A 188 -4.65 4.01 10.49
N LEU A 189 -4.29 3.37 9.38
CA LEU A 189 -3.35 3.93 8.41
C LEU A 189 -3.91 5.19 7.75
N GLY A 190 -5.18 5.18 7.35
CA GLY A 190 -5.86 6.36 6.80
C GLY A 190 -5.89 7.53 7.78
N LEU A 191 -6.16 7.26 9.07
CA LEU A 191 -6.10 8.27 10.13
C LEU A 191 -4.67 8.81 10.36
N ALA A 192 -3.65 7.95 10.26
CA ALA A 192 -2.26 8.34 10.37
C ALA A 192 -1.82 9.30 9.25
N LEU A 193 -2.35 9.10 8.04
CA LEU A 193 -2.02 9.87 6.83
C LEU A 193 -2.90 11.11 6.61
N LEU A 194 -4.03 11.21 7.32
CA LEU A 194 -4.95 12.34 7.21
C LEU A 194 -4.31 13.72 7.47
N PRO A 195 -3.44 13.90 8.48
CA PRO A 195 -2.74 15.17 8.67
C PRO A 195 -1.82 15.53 7.50
N VAL A 196 -1.17 14.53 6.88
CA VAL A 196 -0.27 14.72 5.74
C VAL A 196 -1.05 15.19 4.52
N ARG A 197 -2.24 14.60 4.28
CA ARG A 197 -3.17 15.05 3.23
C ARG A 197 -3.55 16.52 3.42
N ARG A 198 -3.84 16.94 4.65
CA ARG A 198 -4.22 18.33 4.96
C ARG A 198 -3.06 19.28 4.69
N ALA A 199 -1.85 18.97 5.17
CA ALA A 199 -0.65 19.76 4.91
C ALA A 199 -0.36 19.94 3.41
N LEU A 200 -0.48 18.87 2.61
CA LEU A 200 -0.34 18.93 1.15
C LEU A 200 -1.42 19.79 0.45
N SER A 201 -2.60 19.91 1.06
CA SER A 201 -3.69 20.73 0.54
C SER A 201 -3.51 22.21 0.91
N ASP A 202 -2.98 22.48 2.10
CA ASP A 202 -2.76 23.83 2.63
C ASP A 202 -1.54 24.50 1.99
N ALA A 203 -0.50 23.75 1.64
CA ALA A 203 0.67 24.26 0.89
C ALA A 203 0.34 24.84 -0.52
N ARG A 204 -0.94 24.84 -0.91
CA ARG A 204 -1.47 25.48 -2.12
C ARG A 204 -1.95 26.91 -1.92
N ARG A 205 -2.28 27.28 -0.67
CA ARG A 205 -2.79 28.60 -0.31
C ARG A 205 -1.63 29.53 -0.01
#